data_AF-A0AAU2XG07-F1
#
_entry.id   AF-A0AAU2XG07-F1
#
_cell.length_a   1.000
_cell.length_b   1.000
_cell.length_c   1.000
_cell.angle_alpha   90.00
_cell.angle_beta   90.00
_cell.angle_gamma   90.00
#
_symmetry.space_group_name_H-M   'P 1'
#
loop_
_entity.id
_entity.type
_entity.pdbx_description
1 polymer ?
#
loop_
_entity_poly.entity_id
_entity_poly.type
_entity_poly.pdbx_seq_one_letter_code
_entity_poly.pdbx_strand_id
1 'polypeptide(L)'
;MRAHLLRGLVAAALTLGTLAGAPAVAGAAAPGLPATAAAAPNHAPDLARGACDARDNLGEIANNFISRCRKAGIRQRFPGQHYGDTLGYLKQCRTDSCNTAWKLLQDGRWKK
;
A
#
# COMPACT_ATOMS: atom_id res chain seq x y z
N MET A 1 33.37 1.09 22.80
CA MET A 1 34.31 1.14 21.66
C MET A 1 34.35 -0.23 20.99
N ARG A 2 33.67 -0.40 19.86
CA ARG A 2 33.87 -1.55 18.95
C ARG A 2 33.71 -1.07 17.52
N ALA A 3 34.85 -0.96 16.85
CA ALA A 3 35.00 -0.55 15.47
C ALA A 3 34.64 -1.72 14.55
N HIS A 4 33.76 -1.49 13.58
CA HIS A 4 33.60 -2.38 12.43
C HIS A 4 34.20 -1.67 11.21
N LEU A 5 35.44 -2.07 10.92
CA LEU A 5 36.21 -1.72 9.74
C LEU A 5 35.75 -2.54 8.52
N LEU A 6 35.65 -1.82 7.41
CA LEU A 6 36.04 -2.20 6.04
C LEU A 6 35.36 -3.40 5.36
N ARG A 7 34.75 -3.10 4.22
CA ARG A 7 34.83 -3.77 2.90
C ARG A 7 33.69 -3.20 2.06
N GLY A 8 33.85 -2.62 0.88
CA GLY A 8 34.91 -2.63 -0.11
C GLY A 8 34.19 -2.40 -1.44
N LEU A 9 34.56 -1.35 -2.17
CA LEU A 9 34.03 -1.00 -3.48
C LEU A 9 34.20 -2.13 -4.51
N VAL A 10 33.19 -2.37 -5.36
CA VAL A 10 33.40 -2.87 -6.72
C VAL A 10 32.50 -2.11 -7.68
N ALA A 11 33.14 -1.57 -8.71
CA ALA A 11 32.60 -0.68 -9.73
C ALA A 11 32.00 -1.43 -10.93
N ALA A 12 31.08 -0.72 -11.59
CA ALA A 12 30.83 -0.61 -13.02
C ALA A 12 31.07 -1.83 -13.94
N ALA A 13 30.02 -2.21 -14.67
CA ALA A 13 30.14 -2.62 -16.06
C ALA A 13 28.94 -2.08 -16.86
N LEU A 14 29.21 -1.09 -17.72
CA LEU A 14 28.33 -0.69 -18.82
C LEU A 14 28.31 -1.80 -19.87
N THR A 15 27.14 -2.17 -20.36
CA THR A 15 27.00 -2.87 -21.65
C THR A 15 26.19 -2.01 -22.60
N LEU A 16 26.93 -1.38 -23.51
CA LEU A 16 26.47 -0.67 -24.71
C LEU A 16 26.27 -1.69 -25.85
N GLY A 17 25.27 -1.48 -26.70
CA GLY A 17 25.08 -2.16 -27.98
C GLY A 17 23.75 -2.93 -28.04
N THR A 18 22.92 -2.84 -29.08
CA THR A 18 23.15 -2.44 -30.48
C THR A 18 21.81 -2.08 -31.13
N LEU A 19 21.85 -1.11 -32.06
CA LEU A 19 20.75 -0.73 -32.94
C LEU A 19 20.40 -1.80 -33.99
N ALA A 20 19.19 -1.63 -34.53
CA ALA A 20 18.70 -2.00 -35.87
C ALA A 20 17.86 -3.28 -35.98
N GLY A 21 16.64 -3.09 -36.50
CA GLY A 21 15.86 -4.17 -37.11
C GLY A 21 14.35 -4.00 -36.98
N ALA A 22 13.77 -3.05 -37.73
CA ALA A 22 12.33 -3.05 -37.98
C ALA A 22 12.03 -3.85 -39.26
N PRO A 23 11.06 -4.77 -39.22
CA PRO A 23 10.20 -5.00 -40.38
C PRO A 23 8.74 -4.71 -40.01
N ALA A 24 8.13 -3.82 -40.81
CA ALA A 24 6.69 -3.66 -40.88
C ALA A 24 6.08 -4.91 -41.52
N VAL A 25 5.08 -5.50 -40.87
CA VAL A 25 4.07 -6.32 -41.54
C VAL A 25 2.69 -5.82 -41.15
N ALA A 26 2.02 -5.27 -42.15
CA ALA A 26 0.60 -4.98 -42.15
C ALA A 26 -0.17 -6.30 -42.37
N GLY A 27 -1.31 -6.43 -41.71
CA GLY A 27 -2.36 -7.36 -42.14
C GLY A 27 -2.98 -8.18 -41.02
N ALA A 28 -4.15 -7.73 -40.56
CA ALA A 28 -5.42 -8.45 -40.64
C ALA A 28 -6.34 -7.97 -39.53
N ALA A 29 -7.34 -7.17 -39.91
CA ALA A 29 -8.46 -6.80 -39.07
C ALA A 29 -9.25 -8.07 -38.70
N ALA A 30 -9.14 -8.50 -37.44
CA ALA A 30 -10.10 -9.41 -36.84
C ALA A 30 -11.17 -8.57 -36.11
N PRO A 31 -12.46 -8.88 -36.27
CA PRO A 31 -13.53 -8.12 -35.65
C PRO A 31 -13.63 -8.44 -34.16
N GLY A 32 -13.58 -7.37 -33.35
CA GLY A 32 -14.32 -7.19 -32.11
C GLY A 32 -14.36 -8.33 -31.09
N LEU A 33 -13.53 -8.21 -30.05
CA LEU A 33 -13.93 -8.61 -28.70
C LEU A 33 -13.63 -7.43 -27.76
N PRO A 34 -14.63 -6.85 -27.07
CA PRO A 34 -14.34 -5.90 -26.02
C PRO A 34 -13.66 -6.65 -24.88
N ALA A 35 -12.38 -6.36 -24.64
CA ALA A 35 -11.74 -6.71 -23.37
C ALA A 35 -12.34 -5.81 -22.28
N THR A 36 -13.56 -6.15 -21.89
CA THR A 36 -14.17 -5.67 -20.65
C THR A 36 -13.23 -5.99 -19.50
N ALA A 37 -12.89 -4.92 -18.79
CA ALA A 37 -12.18 -4.87 -17.53
C ALA A 37 -12.31 -6.16 -16.68
N ALA A 38 -11.18 -6.82 -16.43
CA ALA A 38 -10.99 -7.50 -15.16
C ALA A 38 -10.46 -6.45 -14.15
N ALA A 39 -11.30 -5.45 -13.85
CA ALA A 39 -11.19 -4.80 -12.57
C ALA A 39 -11.37 -5.92 -11.55
N ALA A 40 -10.31 -6.24 -10.79
CA ALA A 40 -10.46 -7.02 -9.58
C ALA A 40 -11.67 -6.46 -8.84
N PRO A 41 -12.57 -7.30 -8.29
CA PRO A 41 -13.69 -6.81 -7.52
C PRO A 41 -13.11 -6.01 -6.36
N ASN A 42 -13.04 -4.69 -6.53
CA ASN A 42 -12.89 -3.72 -5.48
C ASN A 42 -14.22 -3.77 -4.71
N HIS A 43 -14.47 -4.89 -4.05
CA HIS A 43 -15.26 -4.91 -2.84
C HIS A 43 -14.43 -4.22 -1.75
N ALA A 44 -14.11 -2.94 -1.97
CA ALA A 44 -14.16 -2.02 -0.86
C ALA A 44 -15.64 -2.06 -0.49
N PRO A 45 -16.02 -2.63 0.66
CA PRO A 45 -17.40 -2.55 1.07
C PRO A 45 -17.75 -1.06 1.07
N ASP A 46 -18.98 -0.73 0.71
CA ASP A 46 -19.59 0.56 1.02
C ASP A 46 -19.67 0.66 2.55
N LEU A 47 -18.49 0.80 3.19
CA LEU A 47 -18.30 0.92 4.62
C LEU A 47 -18.73 2.34 4.94
N ALA A 48 -20.04 2.46 5.11
CA ALA A 48 -20.77 3.51 5.77
C ALA A 48 -20.05 4.86 5.77
N ARG A 49 -20.56 5.76 4.95
CA ARG A 49 -20.26 7.19 4.85
C ARG A 49 -20.51 7.99 6.16
N GLY A 50 -20.25 7.43 7.35
CA GLY A 50 -20.63 8.07 8.62
C GLY A 50 -19.93 7.62 9.90
N ALA A 51 -19.36 6.42 10.03
CA ALA A 51 -18.81 5.96 11.31
C ALA A 51 -17.28 6.05 11.36
N CYS A 52 -16.73 7.05 12.06
CA CYS A 52 -15.29 7.20 12.31
C CYS A 52 -14.78 6.45 13.56
N ASP A 53 -15.36 5.29 13.84
CA ASP A 53 -14.90 4.37 14.87
C ASP A 53 -14.15 3.19 14.26
N ALA A 54 -12.93 2.92 14.73
CA ALA A 54 -12.11 1.83 14.21
C ALA A 54 -12.73 0.45 14.50
N ARG A 55 -13.57 0.33 15.54
CA ARG A 55 -14.22 -0.92 15.93
C ARG A 55 -15.33 -1.34 14.97
N ASP A 56 -15.93 -0.38 14.28
CA ASP A 56 -17.02 -0.60 13.32
C ASP A 56 -16.52 -0.79 11.89
N ASN A 57 -15.22 -0.55 11.64
CA ASN A 57 -14.61 -0.59 10.32
C ASN A 57 -13.54 -1.69 10.19
N LEU A 58 -13.66 -2.81 10.91
CA LEU A 58 -12.60 -3.85 10.95
C LEU A 58 -12.21 -4.42 9.57
N GLY A 59 -13.10 -4.36 8.59
CA GLY A 59 -12.79 -4.77 7.21
C GLY A 59 -12.00 -3.75 6.39
N GLU A 60 -11.81 -2.52 6.89
CA GLU A 60 -11.16 -1.45 6.15
C GLU A 60 -9.64 -1.50 6.24
N ILE A 61 -8.97 -1.16 5.14
CA ILE A 61 -7.53 -0.90 5.09
C ILE A 61 -7.18 0.34 5.92
N ALA A 62 -6.15 0.24 6.75
CA ALA A 62 -5.73 1.30 7.67
C ALA A 62 -5.45 2.63 6.97
N ASN A 63 -4.79 2.63 5.81
CA ASN A 63 -4.52 3.85 5.05
C ASN A 63 -5.82 4.55 4.57
N ASN A 64 -6.83 3.78 4.17
CA ASN A 64 -8.12 4.34 3.76
C ASN A 64 -8.83 4.96 4.96
N PHE A 65 -8.85 4.26 6.09
CA PHE A 65 -9.49 4.73 7.33
C PHE A 65 -8.82 6.00 7.86
N ILE A 66 -7.47 6.03 7.88
CA ILE A 66 -6.70 7.21 8.27
C ILE A 66 -7.06 8.39 7.36
N SER A 67 -7.14 8.18 6.05
CA SER A 67 -7.41 9.24 5.09
C SER A 67 -8.80 9.86 5.26
N ARG A 68 -9.82 9.06 5.58
CA ARG A 68 -11.19 9.57 5.83
C ARG A 68 -11.35 10.17 7.23
N CYS A 69 -10.93 9.46 8.27
CA CYS A 69 -11.36 9.70 9.66
C CYS A 69 -10.27 10.29 10.57
N ARG A 70 -9.01 10.35 10.13
CA ARG A 70 -7.90 10.81 10.97
C ARG A 70 -7.14 12.00 10.38
N LYS A 71 -6.65 12.87 11.26
CA LYS A 71 -5.78 13.99 10.92
C LYS A 71 -4.48 13.47 10.32
N ALA A 72 -3.95 14.16 9.30
CA ALA A 72 -2.74 13.75 8.58
C ALA A 72 -1.53 13.53 9.52
N GLY A 73 -1.45 14.24 10.64
CA GLY A 73 -0.35 14.11 11.62
C GLY A 73 -0.19 12.71 12.23
N ILE A 74 -1.23 11.87 12.22
CA ILE A 74 -1.11 10.47 12.68
C ILE A 74 -0.07 9.70 11.84
N ARG A 75 0.12 10.06 10.56
CA ARG A 75 1.03 9.39 9.64
C ARG A 75 2.49 9.43 10.07
N GLN A 76 2.86 10.40 10.92
CA GLN A 76 4.21 10.50 11.48
C GLN A 76 4.48 9.51 12.63
N ARG A 77 3.41 8.99 13.26
CA ARG A 77 3.51 8.06 14.40
C ARG A 77 3.01 6.66 14.05
N PHE A 78 2.20 6.55 12.99
CA PHE A 78 1.64 5.29 12.55
C PHE A 78 2.74 4.38 11.97
N PRO A 79 2.85 3.11 12.39
CA PRO A 79 3.87 2.21 11.87
C PRO A 79 3.63 1.94 10.37
N GLY A 80 4.59 2.35 9.53
CA GLY A 80 4.40 2.39 8.07
C GLY A 80 4.12 1.04 7.42
N GLN A 81 4.60 -0.06 8.02
CA GLN A 81 4.35 -1.41 7.55
C GLN A 81 2.87 -1.81 7.59
N HIS A 82 2.06 -1.13 8.41
CA HIS A 82 0.66 -1.48 8.64
C HIS A 82 -0.33 -0.67 7.78
N TYR A 83 0.15 0.17 6.85
CA TYR A 83 -0.73 0.96 5.99
C TYR A 83 -1.61 0.11 5.07
N GLY A 84 -1.12 -1.06 4.66
CA GLY A 84 -1.84 -2.02 3.81
C GLY A 84 -2.68 -3.03 4.57
N ASP A 85 -2.62 -3.05 5.90
CA ASP A 85 -3.33 -4.04 6.71
C ASP A 85 -4.77 -3.59 7.01
N THR A 86 -5.65 -4.57 7.22
CA THR A 86 -7.00 -4.31 7.70
C THR A 86 -7.03 -3.94 9.18
N LEU A 87 -7.98 -3.11 9.60
CA LEU A 87 -8.21 -2.77 11.01
C LEU A 87 -8.45 -4.02 11.88
N GLY A 88 -9.12 -5.03 11.33
CA GLY A 88 -9.34 -6.33 11.96
C GLY A 88 -8.05 -7.09 12.22
N TYR A 89 -7.12 -7.09 11.27
CA TYR A 89 -5.79 -7.66 11.47
C TYR A 89 -5.04 -6.93 12.58
N LEU A 90 -5.02 -5.59 12.57
CA LEU A 90 -4.33 -4.79 13.59
C LEU A 90 -4.88 -5.00 15.01
N LYS A 91 -6.19 -5.26 15.13
CA LYS A 91 -6.84 -5.61 16.40
C LYS A 91 -6.46 -7.00 16.92
N GLN A 92 -6.25 -7.97 16.03
CA GLN A 92 -6.00 -9.37 16.38
C GLN A 92 -4.50 -9.71 16.49
N CYS A 93 -3.67 -9.02 15.73
CA CYS A 93 -2.22 -9.15 15.78
C CYS A 93 -1.68 -8.80 17.18
N ARG A 94 -0.58 -9.45 17.58
CA ARG A 94 -0.01 -9.36 18.94
C ARG A 94 1.40 -8.76 18.99
N THR A 95 1.89 -8.24 17.87
CA THR A 95 3.17 -7.52 17.85
C THR A 95 3.00 -6.10 18.41
N ASP A 96 4.10 -5.52 18.91
CA ASP A 96 4.09 -4.16 19.44
C ASP A 96 3.68 -3.12 18.39
N SER A 97 4.07 -3.34 17.13
CA SER A 97 3.70 -2.46 16.02
C SER A 97 2.19 -2.50 15.74
N CYS A 98 1.56 -3.68 15.76
CA CYS A 98 0.11 -3.82 15.61
C CYS A 98 -0.64 -3.16 16.78
N ASN A 99 -0.19 -3.41 18.01
CA ASN A 99 -0.78 -2.80 19.20
C ASN A 99 -0.67 -1.26 19.16
N THR A 100 0.46 -0.73 18.70
CA THR A 100 0.68 0.71 18.52
C THR A 100 -0.23 1.28 17.45
N ALA A 101 -0.32 0.63 16.28
CA ALA A 101 -1.22 1.02 15.21
C ALA A 101 -2.68 1.07 15.68
N TRP A 102 -3.15 -0.01 16.34
CA TRP A 102 -4.51 -0.10 16.86
C TRP A 102 -4.84 0.96 17.91
N LYS A 103 -3.89 1.28 18.80
CA LYS A 103 -4.04 2.37 19.78
C LYS A 103 -4.16 3.74 19.10
N LEU A 104 -3.27 4.05 18.15
CA LEU A 104 -3.30 5.31 17.42
C LEU A 104 -4.60 5.51 16.63
N LEU A 105 -5.15 4.42 16.07
CA LEU A 105 -6.40 4.43 15.34
C LEU A 105 -7.62 4.67 16.23
N GLN A 106 -7.56 4.34 17.52
CA GLN A 106 -8.64 4.61 18.47
C GLN A 106 -8.47 5.95 19.20
N ASP A 107 -7.24 6.47 19.25
CA ASP A 107 -6.92 7.70 19.94
C ASP A 107 -7.71 8.89 19.37
N GLY A 108 -8.52 9.49 20.24
CA GLY A 108 -9.39 10.63 19.94
C GLY A 108 -8.62 11.87 19.46
N ARG A 109 -7.34 12.01 19.83
CA ARG A 109 -6.53 13.18 19.44
C ARG A 109 -6.36 13.32 17.92
N TRP A 110 -6.47 12.19 17.21
CA TRP A 110 -6.32 12.15 15.76
C TRP A 110 -7.65 12.18 15.02
N LYS A 111 -8.80 12.18 15.71
CA LYS A 111 -10.10 12.32 15.03
C LYS A 111 -10.15 13.67 14.31
N LYS A 112 -10.75 13.67 13.12
CA LYS A 112 -11.07 14.90 12.38
C LYS A 112 -12.26 15.60 12.99
#